data_AF-A0A2N7WHJ5-F1
#
_entry.id   AF-A0A2N7WHJ5-F1
#
_cell.length_a   1.000
_cell.length_b   1.000
_cell.length_c   1.000
_cell.angle_alpha   90.00
_cell.angle_beta   90.00
_cell.angle_gamma   90.00
#
_symmetry.space_group_name_H-M   'P 1'
#
loop_
_entity.id
_entity.type
_entity.pdbx_description
1 polymer ?
#
loop_
_entity_poly.entity_id
_entity_poly.type
_entity_poly.pdbx_seq_one_letter_code
_entity_poly.pdbx_strand_id
1 'polypeptide(L)'
;MAQFKVSVDLSQMLNAVPIITRQVFPLVNQAVRAIAEQTAANWQKEVYRAKLWSGEKDAYVKSITWAMAGHFAAVVQADYKNADEIETGRPPHDLKTMLSTSPKVRRTKDGLRFMIIPLRANTPGNDALAQSMPTDVYTAASQLKASTIVAQSKRASGEMTSMHPQWSAKPLKKQTPFMSSTATRGTFMVPRNVYKWGGKLDTSGIANLSSADQKRYQGMVRMDNRTPGGKTYSSYLTFRVMSENSPGWIIPARPGLYLAKKTADAMQPLAEKVINEAVAQSLD
;
A
#
# COMPACT_ATOMS: atom_id res chain seq x y z
N MET A 1 -2.67 9.41 -16.80
CA MET A 1 -4.11 9.61 -17.09
C MET A 1 -4.52 8.46 -17.99
N ALA A 2 -5.38 7.56 -17.52
CA ALA A 2 -5.87 6.47 -18.34
C ALA A 2 -7.10 6.97 -19.12
N GLN A 3 -6.89 7.32 -20.40
CA GLN A 3 -7.94 7.77 -21.30
C GLN A 3 -8.33 6.58 -22.18
N PHE A 4 -9.58 6.15 -22.11
CA PHE A 4 -10.11 5.11 -22.99
C PHE A 4 -11.09 5.76 -23.96
N LYS A 5 -10.84 5.54 -25.26
CA LYS A 5 -11.69 6.01 -26.35
C LYS A 5 -12.44 4.81 -26.91
N VAL A 6 -13.73 4.73 -26.63
CA VAL A 6 -14.63 3.87 -27.40
C VAL A 6 -15.00 4.66 -28.66
N SER A 7 -14.49 4.23 -29.82
CA SER A 7 -14.82 4.85 -31.10
C SER A 7 -15.59 3.86 -31.96
N VAL A 8 -16.81 4.21 -32.31
CA VAL A 8 -17.61 3.48 -33.29
C VAL A 8 -17.44 4.17 -34.64
N ASP A 9 -16.98 3.44 -35.65
CA ASP A 9 -16.86 3.95 -37.00
C ASP A 9 -18.22 3.85 -37.72
N LEU A 10 -18.85 5.00 -37.93
CA LEU A 10 -20.15 5.11 -38.60
C LEU A 10 -20.01 5.54 -40.07
N SER A 11 -18.79 5.60 -40.61
CA SER A 11 -18.53 6.12 -41.95
C SER A 11 -19.25 5.33 -43.06
N GLN A 12 -19.50 4.04 -42.85
CA GLN A 12 -20.26 3.23 -43.82
C GLN A 12 -21.78 3.52 -43.80
N MET A 13 -22.34 4.00 -42.69
CA MET A 13 -23.77 4.35 -42.61
C MET A 13 -24.05 5.80 -43.02
N LEU A 14 -23.08 6.71 -42.82
CA LEU A 14 -23.23 8.14 -43.11
C LEU A 14 -23.06 8.53 -44.59
N ASN A 15 -22.59 7.61 -45.45
CA ASN A 15 -22.54 7.83 -46.90
C ASN A 15 -23.93 7.83 -47.55
N ALA A 16 -24.98 7.48 -46.81
CA ALA A 16 -26.37 7.66 -47.21
C ALA A 16 -26.96 8.92 -46.55
N VAL A 17 -27.10 9.98 -47.34
CA VAL A 17 -28.11 11.06 -47.23
C VAL A 17 -27.85 12.24 -46.24
N PRO A 18 -27.72 13.49 -46.75
CA PRO A 18 -27.61 14.73 -45.96
C PRO A 18 -28.87 15.14 -45.16
N ILE A 19 -30.04 14.54 -45.44
CA ILE A 19 -31.36 14.86 -44.83
C ILE A 19 -31.54 14.19 -43.45
N ILE A 20 -30.69 13.23 -43.10
CA ILE A 20 -30.74 12.38 -41.89
C ILE A 20 -30.29 13.11 -40.61
N THR A 21 -29.76 14.33 -40.73
CA THR A 21 -29.13 15.10 -39.64
C THR A 21 -30.10 15.68 -38.59
N ARG A 22 -31.41 15.73 -38.78
CA ARG A 22 -32.34 16.24 -37.73
C ARG A 22 -33.06 15.16 -36.93
N GLN A 23 -33.40 14.04 -37.56
CA GLN A 23 -34.17 12.96 -36.91
C GLN A 23 -33.29 11.91 -36.23
N VAL A 24 -32.08 11.65 -36.75
CA VAL A 24 -31.15 10.66 -36.17
C VAL A 24 -30.34 11.21 -35.00
N PHE A 25 -30.17 12.53 -34.93
CA PHE A 25 -29.37 13.19 -33.91
C PHE A 25 -29.83 12.93 -32.47
N PRO A 26 -31.13 13.03 -32.12
CA PRO A 26 -31.57 12.85 -30.74
C PRO A 26 -31.37 11.42 -30.21
N LEU A 27 -31.72 10.40 -31.00
CA LEU A 27 -31.67 8.99 -30.55
C LEU A 27 -30.23 8.49 -30.42
N VAL A 28 -29.35 8.82 -31.38
CA VAL A 28 -27.94 8.44 -31.29
C VAL A 28 -27.24 9.20 -30.16
N ASN A 29 -27.57 10.49 -29.94
CA ASN A 29 -27.03 11.23 -28.80
C ASN A 29 -27.46 10.62 -27.45
N GLN A 30 -28.74 10.26 -27.32
CA GLN A 30 -29.26 9.56 -26.13
C GLN A 30 -28.57 8.21 -25.93
N ALA A 31 -28.35 7.44 -27.00
CA ALA A 31 -27.61 6.18 -26.95
C ALA A 31 -26.18 6.37 -26.44
N VAL A 32 -25.43 7.32 -27.02
CA VAL A 32 -24.05 7.62 -26.59
C VAL A 32 -24.01 8.05 -25.12
N ARG A 33 -24.97 8.87 -24.68
CA ARG A 33 -25.10 9.29 -23.29
C ARG A 33 -25.34 8.10 -22.36
N ALA A 34 -26.29 7.23 -22.70
CA ALA A 34 -26.61 6.04 -21.91
C ALA A 34 -25.42 5.07 -21.85
N ILE A 35 -24.71 4.88 -22.96
CA ILE A 35 -23.50 4.05 -23.01
C ILE A 35 -22.41 4.62 -22.10
N ALA A 36 -22.18 5.93 -22.13
CA ALA A 36 -21.16 6.57 -21.30
C ALA A 36 -21.48 6.45 -19.80
N GLU A 37 -22.73 6.73 -19.42
CA GLU A 37 -23.22 6.60 -18.06
C GLU A 37 -23.12 5.16 -17.55
N GLN A 38 -23.56 4.19 -18.37
CA GLN A 38 -23.47 2.77 -18.03
C GLN A 38 -22.03 2.27 -17.96
N THR A 39 -21.15 2.77 -18.83
CA THR A 39 -19.70 2.45 -18.81
C THR A 39 -19.06 2.96 -17.53
N ALA A 40 -19.35 4.20 -17.13
CA ALA A 40 -18.89 4.75 -15.85
C ALA A 40 -19.40 3.91 -14.67
N ALA A 41 -20.69 3.57 -14.64
CA ALA A 41 -21.26 2.73 -13.59
C ALA A 41 -20.64 1.33 -13.53
N ASN A 42 -20.35 0.71 -14.68
CA ASN A 42 -19.69 -0.59 -14.74
C ASN A 42 -18.23 -0.52 -14.28
N TRP A 43 -17.50 0.53 -14.66
CA TRP A 43 -16.13 0.73 -14.18
C TRP A 43 -16.10 0.90 -12.66
N GLN A 44 -17.02 1.69 -12.10
CA GLN A 44 -17.16 1.83 -10.64
C GLN A 44 -17.42 0.48 -9.96
N LYS A 45 -18.27 -0.39 -10.53
CA LYS A 45 -18.50 -1.76 -10.02
C LYS A 45 -17.24 -2.60 -10.07
N GLU A 46 -16.46 -2.54 -11.16
CA GLU A 46 -15.20 -3.27 -11.28
C GLU A 46 -14.16 -2.80 -10.25
N VAL A 47 -14.09 -1.49 -9.95
CA VAL A 47 -13.25 -0.96 -8.86
C VAL A 47 -13.68 -1.51 -7.50
N TYR A 48 -14.98 -1.58 -7.21
CA TYR A 48 -15.45 -2.16 -5.94
C TYR A 48 -15.18 -3.66 -5.84
N ARG A 49 -15.21 -4.40 -6.95
CA ARG A 49 -14.89 -5.83 -6.99
C ARG A 49 -13.39 -6.12 -6.90
N ALA A 50 -12.55 -5.19 -7.37
CA ALA A 50 -11.11 -5.34 -7.34
C ALA A 50 -10.56 -5.54 -5.91
N LYS A 51 -9.43 -6.23 -5.79
CA LYS A 51 -8.72 -6.42 -4.50
C LYS A 51 -7.90 -5.18 -4.13
N LEU A 52 -8.59 -4.06 -3.96
CA LEU A 52 -8.04 -2.78 -3.52
C LEU A 52 -8.42 -2.51 -2.06
N TRP A 53 -7.63 -1.67 -1.39
CA TRP A 53 -7.97 -1.20 -0.04
C TRP A 53 -9.21 -0.27 -0.11
N SER A 54 -10.07 -0.31 0.90
CA SER A 54 -11.35 0.43 0.89
C SER A 54 -11.18 1.93 0.66
N GLY A 55 -10.25 2.58 1.35
CA GLY A 55 -9.98 4.00 1.15
C GLY A 55 -9.48 4.36 -0.26
N GLU A 56 -8.83 3.41 -0.93
CA GLU A 56 -8.39 3.56 -2.32
C GLU A 56 -9.54 3.33 -3.30
N LYS A 57 -10.45 2.39 -3.03
CA LYS A 57 -11.65 2.15 -3.84
C LYS A 57 -12.53 3.39 -3.90
N ASP A 58 -12.89 3.93 -2.74
CA ASP A 58 -13.85 5.04 -2.67
C ASP A 58 -13.32 6.29 -3.36
N ALA A 59 -12.03 6.59 -3.18
CA ALA A 59 -11.37 7.71 -3.84
C ALA A 59 -11.29 7.50 -5.37
N TYR A 60 -10.99 6.28 -5.82
CA TYR A 60 -10.92 5.97 -7.24
C TYR A 60 -12.31 6.06 -7.89
N VAL A 61 -13.33 5.45 -7.30
CA VAL A 61 -14.72 5.50 -7.77
C VAL A 61 -15.23 6.93 -7.88
N LYS A 62 -15.00 7.77 -6.86
CA LYS A 62 -15.40 9.18 -6.86
C LYS A 62 -14.75 10.00 -7.97
N SER A 63 -13.57 9.59 -8.47
CA SER A 63 -12.88 10.27 -9.55
C SER A 63 -13.38 9.87 -10.94
N ILE A 64 -14.14 8.78 -11.06
CA ILE A 64 -14.68 8.31 -12.34
C ILE A 64 -15.81 9.25 -12.76
N THR A 65 -15.60 9.94 -13.87
CA THR A 65 -16.53 10.89 -14.47
C THR A 65 -16.67 10.60 -15.95
N TRP A 66 -17.76 11.09 -16.53
CA TRP A 66 -17.94 11.06 -17.97
C TRP A 66 -18.51 12.39 -18.46
N ALA A 67 -18.19 12.72 -19.70
CA ALA A 67 -18.71 13.91 -20.37
C ALA A 67 -18.88 13.64 -21.87
N MET A 68 -19.86 14.30 -22.48
CA MET A 68 -19.97 14.32 -23.94
C MET A 68 -18.79 15.13 -24.51
N ALA A 69 -18.05 14.54 -25.46
CA ALA A 69 -16.98 15.19 -26.21
C ALA A 69 -17.47 15.71 -27.58
N GLY A 70 -18.76 15.55 -27.86
CA GLY A 70 -19.44 15.99 -29.08
C GLY A 70 -20.85 15.39 -29.14
N HIS A 71 -21.54 15.54 -30.28
CA HIS A 71 -22.89 15.00 -30.44
C HIS A 71 -22.95 13.47 -30.50
N PHE A 72 -21.84 12.83 -30.88
CA PHE A 72 -21.71 11.39 -31.11
C PHE A 72 -20.52 10.76 -30.38
N ALA A 73 -19.95 11.48 -29.41
CA ALA A 73 -18.80 11.02 -28.68
C ALA A 73 -18.93 11.37 -27.20
N ALA A 74 -18.53 10.45 -26.34
CA ALA A 74 -18.38 10.66 -24.92
C ALA A 74 -17.03 10.13 -24.46
N VAL A 75 -16.51 10.73 -23.40
CA VAL A 75 -15.28 10.30 -22.74
C VAL A 75 -15.62 9.90 -21.33
N VAL A 76 -15.19 8.70 -20.93
CA VAL A 76 -15.21 8.23 -19.55
C VAL A 76 -13.78 8.21 -19.04
N GLN A 77 -13.52 8.86 -17.91
CA GLN A 77 -12.17 9.08 -17.39
C GLN A 77 -12.15 9.05 -15.87
N ALA A 78 -10.94 8.91 -15.31
CA ALA A 78 -10.71 8.98 -13.88
C ALA A 78 -9.48 9.82 -13.56
N ASP A 79 -9.59 10.69 -12.56
CA ASP A 79 -8.50 11.57 -12.10
C ASP A 79 -7.97 11.20 -10.71
N TYR A 80 -7.99 9.91 -10.39
CA TYR A 80 -7.38 9.43 -9.15
C TYR A 80 -5.86 9.35 -9.30
N LYS A 81 -5.12 9.92 -8.34
CA LYS A 81 -3.65 10.00 -8.36
C LYS A 81 -2.92 8.68 -8.61
N ASN A 82 -3.50 7.55 -8.19
CA ASN A 82 -2.89 6.22 -8.37
C ASN A 82 -3.64 5.37 -9.42
N ALA A 83 -4.54 5.96 -10.22
CA ALA A 83 -5.30 5.22 -11.24
C ALA A 83 -4.37 4.50 -12.22
N ASP A 84 -3.36 5.21 -12.73
CA ASP A 84 -2.38 4.65 -13.67
C ASP A 84 -1.68 3.40 -13.11
N GLU A 85 -1.19 3.49 -11.87
CA GLU A 85 -0.57 2.38 -11.17
C GLU A 85 -1.51 1.20 -10.89
N ILE A 86 -2.81 1.46 -10.70
CA ILE A 86 -3.81 0.40 -10.53
C ILE A 86 -4.07 -0.30 -11.86
N GLU A 87 -4.15 0.48 -12.95
CA GLU A 87 -4.45 -0.03 -14.28
C GLU A 87 -3.27 -0.79 -14.88
N THR A 88 -2.07 -0.23 -14.85
CA THR A 88 -0.89 -0.75 -15.55
C THR A 88 0.07 -1.52 -14.64
N GLY A 89 -0.01 -1.28 -13.33
CA GLY A 89 0.76 -1.97 -12.30
C GLY A 89 1.69 -1.06 -11.53
N ARG A 90 2.25 -1.59 -10.44
CA ARG A 90 3.21 -0.90 -9.59
C ARG A 90 4.57 -1.58 -9.71
N PRO A 91 5.66 -0.81 -9.96
CA PRO A 91 7.00 -1.36 -9.89
C PRO A 91 7.33 -1.81 -8.45
N PRO A 92 8.35 -2.64 -8.26
CA PRO A 92 8.81 -2.99 -6.93
C PRO A 92 9.27 -1.71 -6.20
N HIS A 93 8.90 -1.59 -4.93
CA HIS A 93 9.22 -0.42 -4.11
C HIS A 93 10.24 -0.78 -3.03
N ASP A 94 11.44 -0.20 -3.14
CA ASP A 94 12.51 -0.42 -2.18
C ASP A 94 12.35 0.51 -0.96
N LEU A 95 11.94 -0.07 0.17
CA LEU A 95 11.76 0.65 1.43
C LEU A 95 13.08 1.11 2.04
N LYS A 96 14.22 0.57 1.60
CA LYS A 96 15.55 0.94 2.09
C LYS A 96 15.95 2.35 1.66
N THR A 97 15.29 2.92 0.67
CA THR A 97 15.46 4.34 0.27
C THR A 97 15.22 5.30 1.45
N MET A 98 14.36 4.92 2.41
CA MET A 98 14.13 5.67 3.66
C MET A 98 15.38 5.76 4.55
N LEU A 99 16.37 4.87 4.39
CA LEU A 99 17.64 4.96 5.13
C LEU A 99 18.45 6.20 4.77
N SER A 100 18.16 6.86 3.65
CA SER A 100 18.81 8.11 3.26
C SER A 100 18.19 9.34 3.95
N THR A 101 16.94 9.24 4.41
CA THR A 101 16.17 10.39 4.93
C THR A 101 15.78 10.26 6.40
N SER A 102 15.77 9.05 6.96
CA SER A 102 15.28 8.84 8.32
C SER A 102 16.28 9.29 9.39
N PRO A 103 15.83 10.08 10.38
CA PRO A 103 16.69 10.50 11.49
C PRO A 103 17.04 9.33 12.43
N LYS A 104 16.33 8.20 12.35
CA LYS A 104 16.57 7.05 13.24
C LYS A 104 17.66 6.10 12.75
N VAL A 105 18.30 6.41 11.62
CA VAL A 105 19.36 5.59 11.03
C VAL A 105 20.57 5.47 11.97
N ARG A 106 21.27 4.35 11.81
CA ARG A 106 22.56 4.00 12.42
C ARG A 106 23.49 3.54 11.32
N ARG A 107 24.80 3.53 11.59
CA ARG A 107 25.80 3.05 10.64
C ARG A 107 26.63 1.93 11.24
N THR A 108 27.01 0.94 10.43
CA THR A 108 28.02 -0.05 10.84
C THR A 108 29.41 0.59 10.85
N LYS A 109 30.43 -0.18 11.25
CA LYS A 109 31.83 0.26 11.15
C LYS A 109 32.22 0.61 9.71
N ASP A 110 31.69 -0.13 8.75
CA ASP A 110 31.97 0.00 7.32
C ASP A 110 31.08 1.06 6.63
N GLY A 111 30.27 1.79 7.40
CA GLY A 111 29.44 2.88 6.90
C GLY A 111 28.05 2.47 6.41
N LEU A 112 27.72 1.17 6.36
CA LEU A 112 26.41 0.69 5.92
C LEU A 112 25.29 1.24 6.81
N ARG A 113 24.26 1.79 6.19
CA ARG A 113 23.11 2.35 6.92
C ARG A 113 22.14 1.26 7.29
N PHE A 114 21.59 1.36 8.49
CA PHE A 114 20.52 0.47 8.93
C PHE A 114 19.60 1.12 9.97
N MET A 115 18.43 0.52 10.14
CA MET A 115 17.44 0.87 11.16
C MET A 115 16.95 -0.38 11.87
N ILE A 116 16.65 -0.23 13.16
CA ILE A 116 15.99 -1.26 13.96
C ILE A 116 14.53 -0.86 14.11
N ILE A 117 13.63 -1.69 13.60
CA ILE A 117 12.21 -1.43 13.54
C ILE A 117 11.51 -2.35 14.54
N PRO A 118 10.92 -1.81 15.63
CA PRO A 118 10.06 -2.58 16.50
C PRO A 118 8.74 -2.86 15.80
N LEU A 119 8.36 -4.13 15.70
CA LEU A 119 7.06 -4.57 15.20
C LEU A 119 6.25 -5.09 16.37
N ARG A 120 5.06 -4.52 16.56
CA ARG A 120 4.11 -4.99 17.56
C ARG A 120 3.33 -6.17 17.02
N ALA A 121 3.28 -7.26 17.77
CA ALA A 121 2.45 -8.39 17.48
C ALA A 121 1.06 -8.18 18.10
N ASN A 122 0.03 -8.53 17.32
CA ASN A 122 -1.35 -8.54 17.77
C ASN A 122 -1.62 -9.74 18.68
N THR A 123 -2.40 -9.56 19.73
CA THR A 123 -2.78 -10.62 20.67
C THR A 123 -4.02 -11.38 20.20
N PRO A 124 -4.25 -12.62 20.64
CA PRO A 124 -5.49 -13.34 20.36
C PRO A 124 -6.73 -12.48 20.65
N GLY A 125 -7.72 -12.53 19.76
CA GLY A 125 -8.92 -11.68 19.80
C GLY A 125 -8.74 -10.22 19.35
N ASN A 126 -7.55 -9.84 18.84
CA ASN A 126 -7.28 -8.46 18.38
C ASN A 126 -6.65 -8.47 16.97
N ASP A 127 -7.44 -8.59 15.92
CA ASP A 127 -7.00 -8.81 14.53
C ASP A 127 -7.23 -7.62 13.58
N ALA A 128 -7.67 -6.47 14.10
CA ALA A 128 -8.13 -5.32 13.31
C ALA A 128 -7.17 -4.79 12.22
N LEU A 129 -5.85 -4.85 12.44
CA LEU A 129 -4.84 -4.31 11.50
C LEU A 129 -3.89 -5.36 10.92
N ALA A 130 -3.81 -6.53 11.55
CA ALA A 130 -2.96 -7.63 11.15
C ALA A 130 -3.43 -8.90 11.86
N GLN A 131 -3.09 -10.06 11.29
CA GLN A 131 -3.33 -11.35 11.94
C GLN A 131 -2.75 -11.35 13.37
N SER A 132 -3.56 -11.81 14.32
CA SER A 132 -3.14 -12.06 15.70
C SER A 132 -2.08 -13.16 15.76
N MET A 133 -1.19 -13.08 16.74
CA MET A 133 -0.24 -14.16 16.97
C MET A 133 -0.97 -15.45 17.38
N PRO A 134 -0.45 -16.64 17.02
CA PRO A 134 -1.03 -17.91 17.45
C PRO A 134 -1.15 -17.98 18.98
N THR A 135 -2.18 -18.67 19.46
CA THR A 135 -2.44 -18.83 20.91
C THR A 135 -1.23 -19.41 21.64
N ASP A 136 -0.56 -20.42 21.07
CA ASP A 136 0.61 -21.05 21.69
C ASP A 136 1.80 -20.08 21.82
N VAL A 137 2.00 -19.23 20.81
CA VAL A 137 3.00 -18.15 20.84
C VAL A 137 2.65 -17.15 21.93
N TYR A 138 1.38 -16.75 22.02
CA TYR A 138 0.92 -15.82 23.05
C TYR A 138 1.10 -16.39 24.45
N THR A 139 0.71 -17.64 24.67
CA THR A 139 0.87 -18.34 25.94
C THR A 139 2.33 -18.36 26.37
N ALA A 140 3.24 -18.80 25.49
CA ALA A 140 4.67 -18.81 25.78
C ALA A 140 5.24 -17.39 26.01
N ALA A 141 4.87 -16.42 25.17
CA ALA A 141 5.34 -15.05 25.30
C ALA A 141 4.83 -14.36 26.57
N SER A 142 3.62 -14.70 27.02
CA SER A 142 3.03 -14.13 28.24
C SER A 142 3.80 -14.53 29.50
N GLN A 143 4.47 -15.69 29.49
CA GLN A 143 5.30 -16.16 30.61
C GLN A 143 6.70 -15.53 30.63
N LEU A 144 7.08 -14.76 29.60
CA LEU A 144 8.38 -14.09 29.60
C LEU A 144 8.44 -13.04 30.70
N LYS A 145 9.60 -12.94 31.35
CA LYS A 145 9.95 -11.80 32.19
C LYS A 145 9.79 -10.52 31.37
N ALA A 146 9.01 -9.56 31.87
CA ALA A 146 8.75 -8.34 31.14
C ALA A 146 10.00 -7.44 31.04
N SER A 147 10.15 -6.81 29.88
CA SER A 147 11.13 -5.78 29.58
C SER A 147 10.57 -4.41 29.94
N THR A 148 11.41 -3.52 30.46
CA THR A 148 11.02 -2.17 30.87
C THR A 148 11.96 -1.13 30.27
N ILE A 149 11.42 0.07 30.05
CA ILE A 149 12.23 1.25 29.77
C ILE A 149 12.67 1.81 31.12
N VAL A 150 13.98 1.87 31.35
CA VAL A 150 14.55 2.34 32.62
C VAL A 150 15.03 3.78 32.54
N ALA A 151 15.29 4.29 31.33
CA ALA A 151 15.65 5.69 31.11
C ALA A 151 15.40 6.10 29.65
N GLN A 152 15.41 7.41 29.41
CA GLN A 152 15.44 8.00 28.07
C GLN A 152 16.67 8.90 27.96
N SER A 153 17.30 8.86 26.79
CA SER A 153 18.51 9.61 26.44
C SER A 153 18.38 10.17 25.03
N LYS A 154 19.40 10.90 24.57
CA LYS A 154 19.52 11.31 23.17
C LYS A 154 20.75 10.66 22.55
N ARG A 155 20.71 10.41 21.24
CA ARG A 155 21.86 9.99 20.44
C ARG A 155 21.91 10.78 19.14
N ALA A 156 23.08 10.87 18.53
CA ALA A 156 23.18 11.35 17.16
C ALA A 156 22.46 10.38 16.20
N SER A 157 21.79 10.94 15.21
CA SER A 157 21.39 10.21 14.02
C SER A 157 22.64 9.76 13.27
N GLY A 158 22.62 8.54 12.72
CA GLY A 158 23.78 7.91 12.09
C GLY A 158 24.89 7.46 13.05
N GLU A 159 24.61 7.39 14.35
CA GLU A 159 25.51 6.83 15.37
C GLU A 159 26.07 5.47 14.90
N MET A 160 27.39 5.34 14.97
CA MET A 160 28.09 4.10 14.68
C MET A 160 27.71 3.05 15.71
N THR A 161 27.20 1.92 15.22
CA THR A 161 26.61 0.86 16.02
C THR A 161 27.08 -0.49 15.47
N SER A 162 27.58 -1.34 16.36
CA SER A 162 27.87 -2.73 16.06
C SER A 162 26.61 -3.58 16.28
N MET A 163 26.40 -4.54 15.38
CA MET A 163 25.30 -5.49 15.41
C MET A 163 25.85 -6.88 15.69
N HIS A 164 25.27 -7.58 16.66
CA HIS A 164 25.64 -8.94 17.01
C HIS A 164 24.42 -9.80 17.32
N PRO A 165 24.37 -11.07 16.91
CA PRO A 165 23.21 -11.94 17.12
C PRO A 165 22.80 -12.07 18.61
N GLN A 166 23.77 -12.27 19.51
CA GLN A 166 23.49 -12.50 20.93
C GLN A 166 23.08 -11.23 21.70
N TRP A 167 23.85 -10.15 21.60
CA TRP A 167 23.64 -8.92 22.39
C TRP A 167 22.98 -7.77 21.60
N SER A 168 22.52 -8.05 20.38
CA SER A 168 21.81 -7.11 19.51
C SER A 168 22.69 -5.91 19.12
N ALA A 169 22.23 -4.68 19.30
CA ALA A 169 22.88 -3.48 18.78
C ALA A 169 23.54 -2.67 19.90
N LYS A 170 24.83 -2.37 19.79
CA LYS A 170 25.58 -1.54 20.74
C LYS A 170 26.31 -0.39 20.03
N PRO A 171 26.22 0.85 20.53
CA PRO A 171 27.03 1.94 20.02
C PRO A 171 28.52 1.62 20.12
N LEU A 172 29.29 2.00 19.11
CA LEU A 172 30.75 1.95 19.15
C LEU A 172 31.31 3.10 19.99
N LYS A 173 32.40 2.85 20.71
CA LYS A 173 33.09 3.90 21.49
C LYS A 173 33.64 5.01 20.58
N LYS A 174 34.22 4.63 19.44
CA LYS A 174 34.68 5.55 18.41
C LYS A 174 33.52 5.87 17.47
N GLN A 175 33.16 7.14 17.41
CA GLN A 175 32.17 7.68 16.49
C GLN A 175 32.89 8.44 15.38
N THR A 176 32.38 8.37 14.15
CA THR A 176 32.84 9.22 13.04
C THR A 176 31.80 10.30 12.76
N PRO A 177 32.21 11.49 12.28
CA PRO A 177 31.28 12.53 11.89
C PRO A 177 30.18 12.01 10.95
N PHE A 178 28.95 12.43 11.19
CA PHE A 178 27.81 12.16 10.31
C PHE A 178 26.88 13.36 10.29
N MET A 179 26.72 13.90 9.09
CA MET A 179 25.84 15.03 8.81
C MET A 179 24.44 14.44 8.60
N SER A 180 23.62 14.50 9.64
CA SER A 180 22.30 13.83 9.66
C SER A 180 21.15 14.78 9.36
N SER A 181 21.37 16.09 9.47
CA SER A 181 20.44 17.10 8.94
C SER A 181 20.83 17.41 7.50
N THR A 182 19.92 17.15 6.56
CA THR A 182 20.10 17.53 5.15
C THR A 182 20.13 19.05 4.95
N ALA A 183 19.36 19.79 5.74
CA ALA A 183 19.25 21.25 5.64
C ALA A 183 20.43 21.99 6.29
N THR A 184 20.78 21.65 7.53
CA THR A 184 21.81 22.38 8.31
C THR A 184 23.17 21.73 8.23
N ARG A 185 23.27 20.53 7.63
CA ARG A 185 24.52 19.77 7.55
C ARG A 185 25.10 19.40 8.93
N GLY A 186 24.37 19.67 10.02
CA GLY A 186 24.76 19.38 11.40
C GLY A 186 24.30 18.03 11.93
N THR A 187 24.71 17.71 13.16
CA THR A 187 24.28 16.51 13.89
C THR A 187 22.84 16.67 14.40
N PHE A 188 21.94 15.82 13.91
CA PHE A 188 20.57 15.73 14.39
C PHE A 188 20.47 14.74 15.55
N MET A 189 19.94 15.17 16.69
CA MET A 189 19.78 14.32 17.87
C MET A 189 18.40 13.68 17.91
N VAL A 190 18.36 12.36 18.16
CA VAL A 190 17.11 11.58 18.29
C VAL A 190 16.96 10.98 19.69
N PRO A 191 15.74 10.85 20.20
CA PRO A 191 15.49 10.17 21.46
C PRO A 191 15.88 8.69 21.37
N ARG A 192 16.36 8.16 22.48
CA ARG A 192 16.77 6.76 22.66
C ARG A 192 16.31 6.27 24.02
N ASN A 193 15.54 5.19 24.03
CA ASN A 193 15.21 4.47 25.25
C ASN A 193 16.37 3.58 25.69
N VAL A 194 16.59 3.52 27.00
CA VAL A 194 17.46 2.55 27.67
C VAL A 194 16.55 1.47 28.24
N TYR A 195 16.82 0.22 27.86
CA TYR A 195 15.97 -0.91 28.20
C TYR A 195 16.64 -1.80 29.23
N LYS A 196 15.87 -2.25 30.21
CA LYS A 196 16.16 -3.46 30.97
C LYS A 196 15.38 -4.60 30.32
N TRP A 197 16.06 -5.34 29.45
CA TRP A 197 15.46 -6.46 28.73
C TRP A 197 15.12 -7.59 29.70
N GLY A 198 13.93 -8.16 29.52
CA GLY A 198 13.48 -9.37 30.19
C GLY A 198 13.77 -10.62 29.35
N GLY A 199 12.81 -11.53 29.30
CA GLY A 199 12.91 -12.76 28.50
C GLY A 199 12.74 -12.49 27.00
N LYS A 200 13.42 -13.31 26.19
CA LYS A 200 13.20 -13.41 24.74
C LYS A 200 12.55 -14.75 24.43
N LEU A 201 11.55 -14.74 23.56
CA LEU A 201 10.88 -15.95 23.11
C LEU A 201 11.84 -16.79 22.27
N ASP A 202 11.95 -18.06 22.60
CA ASP A 202 12.49 -19.07 21.70
C ASP A 202 11.33 -19.90 21.13
N THR A 203 11.22 -19.92 19.81
CA THR A 203 10.13 -20.58 19.08
C THR A 203 10.45 -22.03 18.73
N SER A 204 11.68 -22.48 18.92
CA SER A 204 12.15 -23.83 18.58
C SER A 204 11.34 -24.93 19.29
N GLY A 205 10.88 -24.68 20.52
CA GLY A 205 10.11 -25.61 21.34
C GLY A 205 8.59 -25.46 21.25
N ILE A 206 8.06 -24.58 20.39
CA ILE A 206 6.61 -24.39 20.26
C ILE A 206 6.10 -25.30 19.12
N ALA A 207 5.28 -26.29 19.49
CA ALA A 207 4.66 -27.21 18.55
C ALA A 207 3.74 -26.48 17.56
N ASN A 208 3.52 -27.08 16.38
CA ASN A 208 2.55 -26.64 15.37
C ASN A 208 2.78 -25.23 14.77
N LEU A 209 3.96 -24.64 14.94
CA LEU A 209 4.31 -23.42 14.22
C LEU A 209 4.86 -23.71 12.83
N SER A 210 4.37 -22.95 11.86
CA SER A 210 4.99 -22.89 10.54
C SER A 210 6.43 -22.35 10.65
N SER A 211 7.32 -22.76 9.74
CA SER A 211 8.70 -22.22 9.70
C SER A 211 8.73 -20.70 9.51
N ALA A 212 7.70 -20.12 8.91
CA ALA A 212 7.54 -18.67 8.77
C ALA A 212 7.20 -18.01 10.11
N ASP A 213 6.27 -18.60 10.89
CA ASP A 213 5.88 -18.07 12.20
C ASP A 213 6.99 -18.22 13.24
N GLN A 214 7.73 -19.33 13.22
CA GLN A 214 8.93 -19.49 14.03
C GLN A 214 9.90 -18.33 13.80
N LYS A 215 10.26 -18.06 12.54
CA LYS A 215 11.13 -16.92 12.18
C LYS A 215 10.52 -15.55 12.55
N ARG A 216 9.20 -15.41 12.41
CA ARG A 216 8.48 -14.15 12.66
C ARG A 216 8.49 -13.78 14.14
N TYR A 217 8.34 -14.76 15.02
CA TYR A 217 8.20 -14.55 16.47
C TYR A 217 9.46 -14.86 17.27
N GLN A 218 10.50 -15.43 16.66
CA GLN A 218 11.80 -15.65 17.30
C GLN A 218 12.36 -14.35 17.90
N GLY A 219 12.80 -14.44 19.15
CA GLY A 219 13.38 -13.31 19.88
C GLY A 219 12.37 -12.24 20.29
N MET A 220 11.07 -12.51 20.19
CA MET A 220 10.02 -11.62 20.70
C MET A 220 10.25 -11.31 22.18
N VAL A 221 9.98 -10.07 22.57
CA VAL A 221 10.03 -9.64 23.97
C VAL A 221 8.65 -9.20 24.43
N ARG A 222 8.35 -9.48 25.70
CA ARG A 222 7.21 -8.90 26.42
C ARG A 222 7.64 -7.56 26.99
N MET A 223 6.95 -6.48 26.64
CA MET A 223 7.15 -5.13 27.20
C MET A 223 6.07 -4.86 28.26
N ASP A 224 6.49 -4.33 29.40
CA ASP A 224 5.58 -3.74 30.37
C ASP A 224 5.19 -2.33 29.94
N ASN A 225 3.90 -2.10 29.70
CA ASN A 225 3.35 -0.79 29.34
C ASN A 225 2.48 -0.21 30.46
N ARG A 226 2.67 -0.65 31.70
CA ARG A 226 1.97 -0.09 32.85
C ARG A 226 2.19 1.43 32.90
N THR A 227 1.09 2.17 32.90
CA THR A 227 1.08 3.61 33.12
C THR A 227 0.62 3.87 34.57
N PRO A 228 1.24 4.79 35.33
CA PRO A 228 0.76 5.17 36.66
C PRO A 228 -0.73 5.56 36.62
N GLY A 229 -1.57 4.91 37.44
CA GLY A 229 -3.03 5.13 37.46
C GLY A 229 -3.82 4.55 36.27
N GLY A 230 -3.15 3.91 35.31
CA GLY A 230 -3.76 3.36 34.10
C GLY A 230 -3.93 1.83 34.11
N LYS A 231 -4.52 1.31 33.04
CA LYS A 231 -4.64 -0.14 32.81
C LYS A 231 -3.25 -0.76 32.66
N THR A 232 -3.02 -1.86 33.35
CA THR A 232 -1.81 -2.68 33.17
C THR A 232 -2.02 -3.58 31.96
N TYR A 233 -1.14 -3.49 30.96
CA TYR A 233 -1.11 -4.40 29.84
C TYR A 233 0.32 -4.59 29.35
N SER A 234 0.55 -5.69 28.64
CA SER A 234 1.82 -5.96 27.97
C SER A 234 1.68 -5.78 26.47
N SER A 235 2.74 -5.32 25.82
CA SER A 235 2.86 -5.44 24.36
C SER A 235 4.00 -6.36 24.00
N TYR A 236 3.83 -7.07 22.91
CA TYR A 236 4.79 -8.05 22.44
C TYR A 236 5.47 -7.50 21.19
N LEU A 237 6.80 -7.38 21.24
CA LEU A 237 7.58 -6.76 20.18
C LEU A 237 8.59 -7.74 19.61
N THR A 238 8.72 -7.76 18.28
CA THR A 238 9.89 -8.29 17.59
C THR A 238 10.67 -7.15 16.97
N PHE A 239 11.97 -7.33 16.75
CA PHE A 239 12.82 -6.30 16.17
C PHE A 239 13.39 -6.81 14.86
N ARG A 240 13.06 -6.12 13.76
CA ARG A 240 13.65 -6.40 12.45
C ARG A 240 14.66 -5.32 12.10
N VAL A 241 15.71 -5.73 11.41
CA VAL A 241 16.75 -4.82 10.92
C VAL A 241 16.52 -4.58 9.44
N MET A 242 16.40 -3.32 9.06
CA MET A 242 16.46 -2.86 7.67
C MET A 242 17.85 -2.32 7.42
N SER A 243 18.62 -2.96 6.55
CA SER A 243 19.94 -2.50 6.13
C SER A 243 19.99 -2.35 4.61
N GLU A 244 20.90 -1.51 4.09
CA GLU A 244 21.05 -1.27 2.65
C GLU A 244 21.24 -2.56 1.84
N ASN A 245 21.97 -3.52 2.40
CA ASN A 245 22.24 -4.82 1.79
C ASN A 245 21.17 -5.90 2.07
N SER A 246 20.11 -5.59 2.81
CA SER A 246 19.08 -6.59 3.12
C SER A 246 18.12 -6.79 1.93
N PRO A 247 17.74 -8.05 1.59
CA PRO A 247 16.81 -8.31 0.49
C PRO A 247 15.34 -8.18 0.90
N GLY A 248 15.02 -8.31 2.20
CA GLY A 248 13.65 -8.49 2.69
C GLY A 248 12.80 -7.22 2.88
N TRP A 249 13.24 -6.07 2.37
CA TRP A 249 12.57 -4.77 2.52
C TRP A 249 12.18 -4.15 1.18
N ILE A 250 11.86 -5.01 0.22
CA ILE A 250 11.34 -4.64 -1.09
C ILE A 250 9.89 -5.10 -1.15
N ILE A 251 8.97 -4.16 -1.41
CA ILE A 251 7.59 -4.52 -1.77
C ILE A 251 7.66 -5.00 -3.22
N PRO A 252 7.23 -6.24 -3.52
CA PRO A 252 7.30 -6.78 -4.87
C PRO A 252 6.40 -5.98 -5.83
N ALA A 253 6.72 -6.07 -7.12
CA ALA A 253 5.89 -5.50 -8.17
C ALA A 253 4.46 -6.05 -8.08
N ARG A 254 3.47 -5.21 -8.38
CA ARG A 254 2.08 -5.63 -8.50
C ARG A 254 1.64 -5.49 -9.96
N PRO A 255 1.10 -6.53 -10.59
CA PRO A 255 0.59 -6.42 -11.95
C PRO A 255 -0.60 -5.46 -12.00
N GLY A 256 -0.76 -4.79 -13.14
CA GLY A 256 -1.93 -3.97 -13.43
C GLY A 256 -3.21 -4.78 -13.44
N LEU A 257 -4.29 -4.19 -12.91
CA LEU A 257 -5.61 -4.81 -12.88
C LEU A 257 -6.40 -4.58 -14.18
N TYR A 258 -6.03 -3.56 -14.96
CA TYR A 258 -6.66 -3.17 -16.22
C TYR A 258 -8.19 -3.10 -16.13
N LEU A 259 -8.74 -2.52 -15.05
CA LEU A 259 -10.17 -2.45 -14.77
C LEU A 259 -10.90 -1.61 -15.82
N ALA A 260 -10.30 -0.49 -16.21
CA ALA A 260 -10.84 0.41 -17.20
C ALA A 260 -10.86 -0.24 -18.59
N LYS A 261 -9.75 -0.89 -18.97
CA LYS A 261 -9.66 -1.65 -20.24
C LYS A 261 -10.69 -2.79 -20.27
N LYS A 262 -10.78 -3.60 -19.22
CA LYS A 262 -11.77 -4.67 -19.12
C LYS A 262 -13.20 -4.16 -19.26
N THR A 263 -13.49 -3.01 -18.67
CA THR A 263 -14.81 -2.37 -18.79
C THR A 263 -15.06 -1.92 -20.23
N ALA A 264 -14.09 -1.28 -20.87
CA ALA A 264 -14.21 -0.85 -22.26
C ALA A 264 -14.39 -2.04 -23.22
N ASP A 265 -13.56 -3.07 -23.09
CA ASP A 265 -13.62 -4.30 -23.90
C ASP A 265 -14.99 -5.01 -23.74
N ALA A 266 -15.57 -5.00 -22.54
CA ALA A 266 -16.89 -5.57 -22.28
C ALA A 266 -18.04 -4.69 -22.80
N MET A 267 -17.88 -3.37 -22.78
CA MET A 267 -18.90 -2.42 -23.23
C MET A 267 -18.93 -2.25 -24.75
N GLN A 268 -17.81 -2.49 -25.45
CA GLN A 268 -17.71 -2.29 -26.89
C GLN A 268 -18.82 -3.01 -27.70
N PRO A 269 -19.03 -4.33 -27.59
CA PRO A 269 -20.07 -5.01 -28.38
C PRO A 269 -21.50 -4.56 -27.99
N LEU A 270 -21.72 -4.16 -26.73
CA LEU A 270 -23.00 -3.64 -26.27
C LEU A 270 -23.27 -2.25 -26.84
N ALA A 271 -22.25 -1.40 -26.89
CA ALA A 271 -22.32 -0.07 -27.45
C ALA A 271 -22.62 -0.11 -28.95
N GLU A 272 -21.93 -0.98 -29.70
CA GLU A 272 -22.18 -1.19 -31.13
C GLU A 272 -23.64 -1.61 -31.39
N LYS A 273 -24.17 -2.56 -30.61
CA LYS A 273 -25.56 -2.99 -30.72
C LYS A 273 -26.56 -1.84 -30.46
N VAL A 274 -26.40 -1.11 -29.36
CA VAL A 274 -27.31 -0.02 -28.98
C VAL A 274 -27.27 1.13 -30.00
N ILE A 275 -26.11 1.45 -30.55
CA ILE A 275 -25.98 2.48 -31.58
C ILE A 275 -26.65 2.03 -32.89
N ASN A 276 -26.46 0.78 -33.30
CA ASN A 276 -27.10 0.24 -34.51
C ASN A 276 -28.63 0.26 -34.37
N GLU A 277 -29.17 -0.12 -33.21
CA GLU A 277 -30.61 -0.04 -32.92
C GLU A 277 -31.12 1.41 -32.94
N ALA A 278 -30.38 2.34 -32.34
CA ALA A 278 -30.75 3.76 -32.35
C ALA A 278 -30.76 4.35 -33.76
N VAL A 279 -29.81 3.97 -34.62
CA VAL A 279 -29.80 4.39 -36.02
C VAL A 279 -30.99 3.79 -36.77
N ALA A 280 -31.25 2.49 -36.63
CA ALA A 280 -32.37 1.83 -37.29
C ALA A 280 -33.72 2.49 -36.95
N GLN A 281 -33.97 2.73 -35.66
CA GLN A 281 -35.19 3.41 -35.19
C GLN A 281 -35.32 4.86 -35.66
N SER A 282 -34.22 5.49 -36.08
CA SER A 282 -34.25 6.86 -36.56
C SER A 282 -34.50 6.97 -38.07
N LEU A 283 -34.49 5.83 -38.78
CA LEU A 283 -34.73 5.73 -40.23
C LEU A 283 -36.16 5.27 -40.57
N ASP A 284 -36.86 4.69 -39.60
CA ASP A 284 -38.29 4.34 -39.65
C ASP A 284 -39.18 5.54 -39.28
#